data_AF-A0A920BDY5-F1
#
_entry.id   AF-A0A920BDY5-F1
#
_cell.length_a   1.000
_cell.length_b   1.000
_cell.length_c   1.000
_cell.angle_alpha   90.00
_cell.angle_beta   90.00
_cell.angle_gamma   90.00
#
_symmetry.space_group_name_H-M   'P 1'
#
loop_
_entity.id
_entity.type
_entity.pdbx_description
1 polymer ?
#
loop_
_entity_poly.entity_id
_entity_poly.type
_entity_poly.pdbx_seq_one_letter_code
_entity_poly.pdbx_strand_id
1 'polypeptide(L)'
;MAYVAQSAAAAFNPAHRLIEQTVEATVRERIKSESEARADAVELYHSLQLPMADTIGLRYPHQVSGGQLQRVMTAMAMSPRPDLIIFDEPTTALDVTTQVEVLASMRKIVERFDTAAIYITHDLAVVAQMADRIKVLRYGEDVEESETRKMLNDPKHPYTKSLWSVRALQKTVRESKDLMLEIQSVNASYGTMRVLHDVSISVPRGTTVAVVGESGSGKSTTARVVTGLLLQRMARLYLMGMSCLRNSRIETKIN
;
A
#
# COMPACT_ATOMS: atom_id res chain seq x y z
N MET A 1 -13.30 21.13 7.52
CA MET A 1 -13.31 19.64 7.45
C MET A 1 -12.83 19.19 6.08
N ALA A 2 -12.05 18.10 6.00
CA ALA A 2 -11.60 17.49 4.74
C ALA A 2 -11.71 15.95 4.75
N TYR A 3 -11.60 15.33 3.57
CA TYR A 3 -11.72 13.88 3.37
C TYR A 3 -10.58 13.35 2.48
N VAL A 4 -9.95 12.26 2.90
CA VAL A 4 -8.94 11.50 2.14
C VAL A 4 -9.53 10.12 1.88
N ALA A 5 -9.75 9.80 0.59
CA ALA A 5 -10.44 8.59 0.17
C ALA A 5 -9.51 7.37 0.09
N GLN A 6 -10.13 6.19 0.14
CA GLN A 6 -9.49 4.88 0.00
C GLN A 6 -8.66 4.73 -1.29
N SER A 7 -9.03 5.43 -2.37
CA SER A 7 -8.33 5.39 -3.65
C SER A 7 -8.01 6.80 -4.14
N ALA A 8 -6.80 7.29 -3.85
CA ALA A 8 -6.32 8.55 -4.42
C ALA A 8 -6.33 8.52 -5.97
N ALA A 9 -6.06 7.36 -6.59
CA ALA A 9 -6.09 7.21 -8.05
C ALA A 9 -7.48 7.44 -8.68
N ALA A 10 -8.56 7.20 -7.92
CA ALA A 10 -9.92 7.52 -8.35
C ALA A 10 -10.35 8.95 -7.97
N ALA A 11 -9.73 9.54 -6.94
CA ALA A 11 -10.07 10.87 -6.45
C ALA A 11 -9.41 12.01 -7.24
N PHE A 12 -8.21 11.81 -7.78
CA PHE A 12 -7.55 12.80 -8.64
C PHE A 12 -8.09 12.78 -10.08
N ASN A 13 -8.35 13.96 -10.63
CA ASN A 13 -8.57 14.16 -12.06
C ASN A 13 -7.25 13.90 -12.82
N PRO A 14 -7.19 12.90 -13.72
CA PRO A 14 -5.95 12.52 -14.42
C PRO A 14 -5.47 13.54 -15.46
N ALA A 15 -6.33 14.48 -15.86
CA ALA A 15 -6.01 15.52 -16.85
C ALA A 15 -5.32 16.76 -16.24
N HIS A 16 -5.39 16.95 -14.92
CA HIS A 16 -4.84 18.11 -14.22
C HIS A 16 -3.55 17.74 -13.47
N ARG A 17 -2.67 18.69 -13.23
CA ARG A 17 -1.46 18.46 -12.43
C ARG A 17 -1.80 18.35 -10.95
N LEU A 18 -0.93 17.70 -10.19
CA LEU A 18 -1.11 17.48 -8.76
C LEU A 18 -1.17 18.79 -7.96
N ILE A 19 -0.34 19.78 -8.33
CA ILE A 19 -0.32 21.09 -7.67
C ILE A 19 -1.61 21.88 -7.85
N GLU A 20 -2.22 21.82 -9.03
CA GLU A 20 -3.46 22.54 -9.36
C GLU A 20 -4.60 22.05 -8.48
N GLN A 21 -4.73 20.73 -8.36
CA GLN A 21 -5.75 20.06 -7.53
C GLN A 21 -5.46 20.26 -6.03
N THR A 22 -4.18 20.26 -5.63
CA THR A 22 -3.76 20.47 -4.23
C THR A 22 -4.12 21.85 -3.70
N VAL A 23 -4.01 22.90 -4.52
CA VAL A 23 -4.29 24.28 -4.09
C VAL A 23 -5.73 24.73 -4.34
N GLU A 24 -6.51 23.99 -5.14
CA GLU A 24 -7.81 24.41 -5.67
C GLU A 24 -8.77 24.91 -4.56
N ALA A 25 -8.96 24.10 -3.52
CA ALA A 25 -9.83 24.45 -2.40
C ALA A 25 -9.34 25.71 -1.67
N THR A 26 -8.05 25.78 -1.32
CA THR A 26 -7.44 26.90 -0.58
C THR A 26 -7.57 28.22 -1.32
N VAL A 27 -7.42 28.21 -2.65
CA VAL A 27 -7.58 29.40 -3.51
C VAL A 27 -9.06 29.75 -3.70
N ARG A 28 -9.93 28.76 -3.93
CA ARG A 28 -11.37 28.98 -4.12
C ARG A 28 -12.03 29.58 -2.88
N GLU A 29 -11.72 29.04 -1.70
CA GLU A 29 -12.21 29.54 -0.41
C GLU A 29 -11.46 30.82 0.06
N ARG A 30 -10.53 31.36 -0.75
CA ARG A 30 -9.77 32.60 -0.50
C ARG A 30 -8.94 32.59 0.79
N ILE A 31 -8.50 31.42 1.23
CA ILE A 31 -7.69 31.24 2.44
C ILE A 31 -6.27 31.78 2.23
N LYS A 32 -5.73 31.63 1.01
CA LYS A 32 -4.42 32.13 0.57
C LYS A 32 -4.51 32.60 -0.88
N SER A 33 -3.62 33.49 -1.31
CA SER A 33 -3.43 33.74 -2.75
C SER A 33 -2.89 32.50 -3.46
N GLU A 34 -3.02 32.43 -4.79
CA GLU A 34 -2.51 31.28 -5.55
C GLU A 34 -0.99 31.06 -5.36
N SER A 35 -0.21 32.14 -5.29
CA SER A 35 1.24 32.07 -5.06
C SER A 35 1.57 31.47 -3.69
N GLU A 36 0.91 31.96 -2.63
CA GLU A 36 1.08 31.46 -1.26
C GLU A 36 0.58 30.02 -1.12
N ALA A 37 -0.53 29.66 -1.76
CA ALA A 37 -1.07 28.30 -1.74
C ALA A 37 -0.14 27.31 -2.45
N ARG A 38 0.49 27.71 -3.57
CA ARG A 38 1.49 26.90 -4.28
C ARG A 38 2.77 26.71 -3.47
N ALA A 39 3.25 27.76 -2.79
CA ALA A 39 4.39 27.66 -1.87
C ALA A 39 4.08 26.73 -0.67
N ASP A 40 2.90 26.91 -0.05
CA ASP A 40 2.42 26.07 1.05
C ASP A 40 2.26 24.60 0.66
N ALA A 41 1.79 24.32 -0.56
CA ALA A 41 1.70 22.95 -1.07
C ALA A 41 3.07 22.26 -1.19
N VAL A 42 4.13 23.00 -1.55
CA VAL A 42 5.51 22.46 -1.55
C VAL A 42 5.98 22.15 -0.13
N GLU A 43 5.69 23.03 0.84
CA GLU A 43 5.97 22.77 2.27
C GLU A 43 5.21 21.54 2.81
N LEU A 44 3.96 21.33 2.37
CA LEU A 44 3.19 20.11 2.69
C LEU A 44 3.84 18.87 2.05
N TYR A 45 4.33 18.95 0.81
CA TYR A 45 5.02 17.84 0.16
C TYR A 45 6.32 17.45 0.87
N HIS A 46 7.11 18.43 1.32
CA HIS A 46 8.29 18.20 2.17
C HIS A 46 7.90 17.55 3.50
N SER A 47 6.87 18.08 4.17
CA SER A 47 6.34 17.55 5.45
C SER A 47 5.90 16.09 5.34
N LEU A 48 5.33 15.71 4.20
CA LEU A 48 4.85 14.35 3.92
C LEU A 48 5.96 13.41 3.40
N GLN A 49 7.20 13.89 3.27
CA GLN A 49 8.35 13.13 2.80
C GLN A 49 8.20 12.64 1.34
N LEU A 50 7.64 13.48 0.46
CA LEU A 50 7.56 13.17 -0.95
C LEU A 50 8.91 13.35 -1.65
N PRO A 51 9.35 12.39 -2.49
CA PRO A 51 10.60 12.53 -3.23
C PRO A 51 10.48 13.63 -4.29
N MET A 52 11.50 14.48 -4.40
CA MET A 52 11.49 15.66 -5.28
C MET A 52 10.31 16.60 -4.98
N ALA A 53 10.01 16.84 -3.70
CA ALA A 53 8.87 17.64 -3.22
C ALA A 53 8.66 18.97 -3.98
N ASP A 54 9.75 19.69 -4.30
CA ASP A 54 9.70 20.97 -5.03
C ASP A 54 9.12 20.87 -6.45
N THR A 55 9.13 19.67 -7.05
CA THR A 55 8.70 19.43 -8.43
C THR A 55 7.62 18.36 -8.58
N ILE A 56 7.34 17.54 -7.55
CA ILE A 56 6.36 16.46 -7.63
C ILE A 56 4.96 16.98 -7.98
N GLY A 57 4.60 18.16 -7.49
CA GLY A 57 3.33 18.82 -7.82
C GLY A 57 3.15 19.14 -9.31
N LEU A 58 4.23 19.25 -10.09
CA LEU A 58 4.16 19.50 -11.54
C LEU A 58 3.79 18.26 -12.36
N ARG A 59 3.75 17.08 -11.74
CA ARG A 59 3.40 15.81 -12.37
C ARG A 59 1.89 15.62 -12.47
N TYR A 60 1.47 14.73 -13.34
CA TYR A 60 0.10 14.21 -13.40
C TYR A 60 -0.06 12.98 -12.47
N PRO A 61 -1.28 12.65 -12.02
CA PRO A 61 -1.54 11.50 -11.13
C PRO A 61 -0.98 10.16 -11.63
N HIS A 62 -0.95 9.94 -12.94
CA HIS A 62 -0.44 8.71 -13.55
C HIS A 62 1.10 8.62 -13.63
N GLN A 63 1.84 9.64 -13.16
CA GLN A 63 3.31 9.74 -13.20
C GLN A 63 3.97 9.55 -11.82
N VAL A 64 3.20 9.14 -10.81
CA VAL A 64 3.65 8.92 -9.43
C VAL A 64 3.17 7.56 -8.92
N SER A 65 3.84 7.01 -7.90
CA SER A 65 3.41 5.75 -7.28
C SER A 65 2.14 5.93 -6.44
N GLY A 66 1.41 4.86 -6.15
CA GLY A 66 0.20 4.92 -5.30
C GLY A 66 0.47 5.58 -3.94
N GLY A 67 1.57 5.22 -3.26
CA GLY A 67 1.94 5.82 -1.98
C GLY A 67 2.40 7.28 -2.07
N GLN A 68 2.95 7.71 -3.22
CA GLN A 68 3.17 9.13 -3.49
C GLN A 68 1.83 9.85 -3.68
N LEU A 69 0.94 9.30 -4.49
CA LEU A 69 -0.37 9.89 -4.78
C LEU A 69 -1.25 10.02 -3.53
N GLN A 70 -1.23 9.03 -2.64
CA GLN A 70 -1.94 9.06 -1.36
C GLN A 70 -1.40 10.14 -0.41
N ARG A 71 -0.08 10.33 -0.37
CA ARG A 71 0.55 11.44 0.36
C ARG A 71 0.17 12.79 -0.26
N VAL A 72 0.16 12.92 -1.59
CA VAL A 72 -0.32 14.14 -2.26
C VAL A 72 -1.82 14.38 -1.99
N MET A 73 -2.65 13.34 -1.87
CA MET A 73 -4.06 13.49 -1.46
C MET A 73 -4.17 14.06 -0.03
N THR A 74 -3.26 13.66 0.86
CA THR A 74 -3.17 14.24 2.21
C THR A 74 -2.74 15.71 2.15
N ALA A 75 -1.79 16.08 1.28
CA ALA A 75 -1.41 17.48 1.07
C ALA A 75 -2.60 18.32 0.57
N MET A 76 -3.37 17.80 -0.39
CA MET A 76 -4.58 18.43 -0.92
C MET A 76 -5.64 18.64 0.17
N ALA A 77 -5.89 17.64 1.01
CA ALA A 77 -6.81 17.76 2.14
C ALA A 77 -6.32 18.73 3.25
N MET A 78 -5.00 18.85 3.45
CA MET A 78 -4.39 19.73 4.47
C MET A 78 -4.10 21.16 3.97
N SER A 79 -4.13 21.42 2.66
CA SER A 79 -3.91 22.76 2.10
C SER A 79 -4.81 23.84 2.73
N PRO A 80 -6.15 23.63 2.88
CA PRO A 80 -7.02 24.62 3.52
C PRO A 80 -6.94 24.65 5.05
N ARG A 81 -6.06 23.86 5.69
CA ARG A 81 -5.93 23.70 7.17
C ARG A 81 -7.27 23.41 7.86
N PRO A 82 -7.87 22.22 7.61
CA PRO A 82 -9.12 21.84 8.23
C PRO A 82 -8.95 21.52 9.73
N ASP A 83 -9.96 21.81 10.55
CA ASP A 83 -10.00 21.42 11.97
C ASP A 83 -10.18 19.90 12.16
N LEU A 84 -10.74 19.23 11.14
CA LEU A 84 -11.04 17.80 11.12
C LEU A 84 -10.75 17.20 9.74
N ILE A 85 -10.00 16.10 9.71
CA ILE A 85 -9.77 15.27 8.52
C ILE A 85 -10.28 13.84 8.74
N ILE A 86 -10.95 13.27 7.73
CA ILE A 86 -11.29 11.84 7.72
C ILE A 86 -10.37 11.14 6.73
N PHE A 87 -9.68 10.10 7.20
CA PHE A 87 -8.92 9.15 6.40
C PHE A 87 -9.72 7.86 6.26
N ASP A 88 -10.28 7.64 5.06
CA ASP A 88 -11.00 6.43 4.71
C ASP A 88 -10.06 5.43 4.06
N GLU A 89 -9.77 4.32 4.75
CA GLU A 89 -8.82 3.28 4.36
C GLU A 89 -7.53 3.79 3.66
N PRO A 90 -6.78 4.73 4.28
CA PRO A 90 -5.74 5.52 3.62
C PRO A 90 -4.51 4.71 3.17
N THR A 91 -4.46 3.42 3.48
CA THR A 91 -3.35 2.50 3.19
C THR A 91 -3.73 1.36 2.27
N THR A 92 -4.98 1.30 1.83
CA THR A 92 -5.45 0.25 0.92
C THR A 92 -4.72 0.35 -0.43
N ALA A 93 -4.42 -0.81 -1.03
CA ALA A 93 -3.59 -0.98 -2.23
C ALA A 93 -2.09 -0.57 -2.12
N LEU A 94 -1.56 -0.27 -0.92
CA LEU A 94 -0.12 -0.08 -0.68
C LEU A 94 0.54 -1.34 -0.09
N ASP A 95 1.84 -1.52 -0.31
CA ASP A 95 2.63 -2.55 0.39
C ASP A 95 2.94 -2.16 1.84
N VAL A 96 3.12 -3.16 2.70
CA VAL A 96 3.24 -2.99 4.17
C VAL A 96 4.33 -1.99 4.58
N THR A 97 5.48 -1.98 3.89
CA THR A 97 6.56 -1.00 4.16
C THR A 97 6.09 0.42 3.86
N THR A 98 5.53 0.63 2.67
CA THR A 98 4.99 1.93 2.25
C THR A 98 3.83 2.39 3.14
N GLN A 99 2.98 1.46 3.62
CA GLN A 99 1.88 1.79 4.54
C GLN A 99 2.39 2.47 5.82
N VAL A 100 3.44 1.92 6.45
CA VAL A 100 4.03 2.48 7.67
C VAL A 100 4.57 3.89 7.44
N GLU A 101 5.29 4.13 6.34
CA GLU A 101 5.80 5.46 6.00
C GLU A 101 4.67 6.48 5.77
N VAL A 102 3.67 6.12 4.96
CA VAL A 102 2.55 7.00 4.61
C VAL A 102 1.78 7.40 5.86
N LEU A 103 1.50 6.44 6.75
CA LEU A 103 0.83 6.68 8.03
C LEU A 103 1.66 7.55 8.98
N ALA A 104 2.98 7.29 9.10
CA ALA A 104 3.86 8.11 9.93
C ALA A 104 3.90 9.58 9.45
N SER A 105 3.91 9.79 8.13
CA SER A 105 3.79 11.14 7.54
C SER A 105 2.42 11.78 7.77
N MET A 106 1.32 11.01 7.66
CA MET A 106 -0.03 11.49 7.99
C MET A 106 -0.16 11.89 9.46
N ARG A 107 0.32 11.06 10.40
CA ARG A 107 0.32 11.37 11.85
C ARG A 107 1.03 12.69 12.12
N LYS A 108 2.26 12.85 11.61
CA LYS A 108 3.07 14.05 11.80
C LYS A 108 2.40 15.32 11.29
N ILE A 109 1.68 15.26 10.16
CA ILE A 109 1.06 16.47 9.59
C ILE A 109 -0.22 16.87 10.33
N VAL A 110 -0.98 15.88 10.82
CA VAL A 110 -2.13 16.07 11.71
C VAL A 110 -1.68 16.70 13.04
N GLU A 111 -0.64 16.14 13.68
CA GLU A 111 -0.02 16.69 14.90
C GLU A 111 0.54 18.10 14.68
N ARG A 112 1.27 18.34 13.58
CA ARG A 112 1.92 19.64 13.28
C ARG A 112 0.93 20.79 13.14
N PHE A 113 -0.29 20.53 12.69
CA PHE A 113 -1.30 21.55 12.43
C PHE A 113 -2.50 21.50 13.40
N ASP A 114 -2.37 20.78 14.53
CA ASP A 114 -3.39 20.64 15.58
C ASP A 114 -4.78 20.24 15.02
N THR A 115 -4.75 19.36 14.01
CA THR A 115 -5.94 18.90 13.30
C THR A 115 -6.50 17.65 13.97
N ALA A 116 -7.81 17.56 14.18
CA ALA A 116 -8.44 16.30 14.59
C ALA A 116 -8.48 15.32 13.42
N ALA A 117 -8.29 14.02 13.68
CA ALA A 117 -8.33 12.99 12.63
C ALA A 117 -9.21 11.80 13.01
N ILE A 118 -10.00 11.32 12.03
CA ILE A 118 -10.71 10.04 12.10
C ILE A 118 -10.06 9.10 11.10
N TYR A 119 -9.57 7.95 11.57
CA TYR A 119 -9.02 6.89 10.72
C TYR A 119 -10.01 5.72 10.63
N ILE A 120 -10.59 5.52 9.45
CA ILE A 120 -11.44 4.36 9.14
C ILE A 120 -10.53 3.29 8.52
N THR A 121 -10.43 2.13 9.17
CA THR A 121 -9.62 1.00 8.67
C THR A 121 -10.04 -0.30 9.31
N HIS A 122 -9.85 -1.41 8.59
CA HIS A 122 -9.96 -2.77 9.12
C HIS A 122 -8.61 -3.32 9.64
N ASP A 123 -7.48 -2.64 9.38
CA ASP A 123 -6.16 -3.09 9.85
C ASP A 123 -5.80 -2.50 11.22
N LEU A 124 -5.84 -3.37 12.24
CA LEU A 124 -5.46 -3.07 13.61
C LEU A 124 -3.98 -2.64 13.78
N ALA A 125 -3.08 -2.90 12.82
CA ALA A 125 -1.68 -2.45 12.87
C ALA A 125 -1.59 -0.93 12.67
N VAL A 126 -2.46 -0.41 11.82
CA VAL A 126 -2.61 1.03 11.57
C VAL A 126 -3.20 1.70 12.80
N VAL A 127 -4.31 1.18 13.32
CA VAL A 127 -5.01 1.75 14.48
C VAL A 127 -4.10 1.83 15.70
N ALA A 128 -3.35 0.75 15.98
CA ALA A 128 -2.43 0.68 17.12
C ALA A 128 -1.31 1.73 17.12
N GLN A 129 -0.96 2.26 15.94
CA GLN A 129 0.07 3.30 15.81
C GLN A 129 -0.54 4.70 15.75
N MET A 130 -1.68 4.87 15.08
CA MET A 130 -2.19 6.20 14.72
C MET A 130 -3.11 6.83 15.78
N ALA A 131 -3.97 6.04 16.42
CA ALA A 131 -5.10 6.59 17.17
C ALA A 131 -4.88 6.57 18.70
N ASP A 132 -5.40 7.58 19.39
CA ASP A 132 -5.45 7.60 20.87
C ASP A 132 -6.63 6.79 21.44
N ARG A 133 -7.75 6.76 20.70
CA ARG A 133 -8.98 6.01 21.02
C ARG A 133 -9.43 5.17 19.83
N ILE A 134 -10.03 4.02 20.13
CA ILE A 134 -10.61 3.10 19.15
C ILE A 134 -12.11 3.00 19.43
N LYS A 135 -12.92 3.16 18.38
CA LYS A 135 -14.34 2.80 18.36
C LYS A 135 -14.53 1.64 17.39
N VAL A 136 -15.17 0.57 17.84
CA VAL A 136 -15.50 -0.62 17.05
C VAL A 136 -16.98 -0.59 16.71
N LEU A 137 -17.28 -0.67 15.41
CA LEU A 137 -18.65 -0.73 14.90
C LEU A 137 -18.95 -2.12 14.32
N ARG A 138 -20.21 -2.56 14.42
CA ARG A 138 -20.71 -3.78 13.73
C ARG A 138 -22.18 -3.62 13.42
N TYR A 139 -22.58 -3.91 12.19
CA TYR A 139 -23.97 -3.79 11.72
C TYR A 139 -24.62 -2.40 11.93
N GLY A 140 -23.81 -1.33 12.02
CA GLY A 140 -24.28 0.03 12.31
C GLY A 140 -24.37 0.37 13.80
N GLU A 141 -24.11 -0.58 14.69
CA GLU A 141 -24.12 -0.38 16.14
C GLU A 141 -22.70 -0.13 16.69
N ASP A 142 -22.63 0.66 17.77
CA ASP A 142 -21.41 0.85 18.56
C ASP A 142 -21.21 -0.35 19.48
N VAL A 143 -20.10 -1.05 19.30
CA VAL A 143 -19.82 -2.33 19.94
C VAL A 143 -18.88 -2.17 21.13
N GLU A 144 -17.86 -1.34 20.98
CA GLU A 144 -16.85 -1.11 22.00
C GLU A 144 -16.06 0.17 21.72
N GLU A 145 -15.89 0.99 22.76
CA GLU A 145 -15.02 2.17 22.72
C GLU A 145 -14.03 2.15 23.89
N SER A 146 -12.75 2.40 23.60
CA SER A 146 -11.71 2.49 24.61
C SER A 146 -10.48 3.24 24.06
N GLU A 147 -9.64 3.77 24.96
CA GLU A 147 -8.26 4.15 24.63
C GLU A 147 -7.53 2.99 23.94
N THR A 148 -6.70 3.31 22.94
CA THR A 148 -5.98 2.34 22.11
C THR A 148 -5.21 1.34 22.95
N ARG A 149 -4.40 1.79 23.92
CA ARG A 149 -3.61 0.87 24.75
C ARG A 149 -4.47 -0.13 25.53
N LYS A 150 -5.64 0.27 26.01
CA LYS A 150 -6.55 -0.63 26.74
C LYS A 150 -7.29 -1.57 25.79
N MET A 151 -7.77 -1.06 24.66
CA MET A 151 -8.42 -1.86 23.61
C MET A 151 -7.49 -2.94 23.03
N LEU A 152 -6.20 -2.65 22.87
CA LEU A 152 -5.24 -3.62 22.35
C LEU A 152 -4.89 -4.75 23.34
N ASN A 153 -4.91 -4.48 24.64
CA ASN A 153 -4.48 -5.43 25.67
C ASN A 153 -5.63 -6.23 26.29
N ASP A 154 -6.80 -5.61 26.46
CA ASP A 154 -7.94 -6.18 27.18
C ASP A 154 -9.28 -5.77 26.51
N PRO A 155 -9.48 -6.12 25.22
CA PRO A 155 -10.76 -5.92 24.55
C PRO A 155 -11.83 -6.77 25.23
N LYS A 156 -13.03 -6.21 25.44
CA LYS A 156 -14.10 -6.84 26.22
C LYS A 156 -15.06 -7.62 25.34
N HIS A 157 -15.53 -7.04 24.24
CA HIS A 157 -16.59 -7.62 23.45
C HIS A 157 -16.08 -8.81 22.58
N PRO A 158 -16.85 -9.90 22.42
CA PRO A 158 -16.40 -11.08 21.67
C PRO A 158 -16.03 -10.81 20.22
N TYR A 159 -16.76 -9.93 19.53
CA TYR A 159 -16.41 -9.53 18.16
C TYR A 159 -15.08 -8.77 18.12
N THR A 160 -14.86 -7.83 19.05
CA THR A 160 -13.57 -7.14 19.23
C THR A 160 -12.47 -8.18 19.40
N LYS A 161 -12.55 -9.07 20.40
CA LYS A 161 -11.58 -10.16 20.59
C LYS A 161 -11.30 -10.97 19.32
N SER A 162 -12.33 -11.26 18.51
CA SER A 162 -12.16 -12.00 17.25
C SER A 162 -11.26 -11.27 16.24
N LEU A 163 -11.41 -9.96 16.08
CA LEU A 163 -10.59 -9.15 15.15
C LEU A 163 -9.09 -9.18 15.53
N TRP A 164 -8.76 -9.16 16.82
CA TRP A 164 -7.38 -9.24 17.31
C TRP A 164 -6.82 -10.67 17.19
N SER A 165 -7.65 -11.68 17.43
CA SER A 165 -7.24 -13.10 17.47
C SER A 165 -6.71 -13.65 16.14
N VAL A 166 -7.04 -13.03 15.00
CA VAL A 166 -6.57 -13.45 13.66
C VAL A 166 -5.04 -13.50 13.56
N ARG A 167 -4.33 -12.66 14.35
CA ARG A 167 -2.85 -12.67 14.41
C ARG A 167 -2.24 -13.90 15.07
N ALA A 168 -3.03 -14.68 15.81
CA ALA A 168 -2.58 -15.87 16.53
C ALA A 168 -2.87 -17.19 15.79
N LEU A 169 -3.40 -17.14 14.55
CA LEU A 169 -3.67 -18.32 13.73
C LEU A 169 -2.36 -18.99 13.25
N GLN A 170 -1.76 -19.79 14.11
CA GLN A 170 -0.65 -20.69 13.75
C GLN A 170 -1.17 -21.79 12.82
N LYS A 171 -0.91 -21.64 11.51
CA LYS A 171 -1.05 -22.74 10.56
C LYS A 171 0.01 -23.79 10.89
N THR A 172 -0.39 -25.00 11.25
CA THR A 172 0.52 -26.14 11.40
C THR A 172 1.33 -26.31 10.11
N VAL A 173 2.64 -26.09 10.19
CA VAL A 173 3.55 -26.22 9.06
C VAL A 173 3.62 -27.68 8.65
N ARG A 174 3.22 -27.98 7.41
CA ARG A 174 3.44 -29.30 6.80
C ARG A 174 4.78 -29.25 6.10
N GLU A 175 5.79 -29.91 6.65
CA GLU A 175 7.04 -30.13 5.94
C GLU A 175 6.82 -31.16 4.83
N SER A 176 7.21 -30.80 3.61
CA SER A 176 7.19 -31.66 2.44
C SER A 176 8.47 -31.43 1.65
N LYS A 177 9.08 -32.52 1.16
CA LYS A 177 10.30 -32.48 0.32
C LYS A 177 9.99 -32.69 -1.17
N ASP A 178 8.75 -33.04 -1.52
CA ASP A 178 8.30 -33.15 -2.90
C ASP A 178 8.04 -31.75 -3.47
N LEU A 179 8.81 -31.31 -4.47
CA LEU A 179 8.73 -29.95 -5.03
C LEU A 179 7.75 -29.86 -6.20
N MET A 180 6.71 -29.02 -6.06
CA MET A 180 5.76 -28.74 -7.16
C MET A 180 6.26 -27.67 -8.10
N LEU A 181 6.98 -26.70 -7.58
CA LEU A 181 7.65 -25.67 -8.33
C LEU A 181 9.04 -25.47 -7.74
N GLU A 182 10.04 -25.41 -8.60
CA GLU A 182 11.35 -24.88 -8.26
C GLU A 182 11.81 -23.95 -9.38
N ILE A 183 12.15 -22.71 -9.03
CA ILE A 183 12.92 -21.82 -9.89
C ILE A 183 14.29 -21.59 -9.25
N GLN A 184 15.34 -21.71 -10.05
CA GLN A 184 16.72 -21.47 -9.65
C GLN A 184 17.34 -20.35 -10.50
N SER A 185 17.96 -19.39 -9.83
CA SER A 185 18.80 -18.32 -10.40
C SER A 185 18.15 -17.50 -11.51
N VAL A 186 16.87 -17.18 -11.36
CA VAL A 186 16.11 -16.47 -12.40
C VAL A 186 16.59 -15.04 -12.59
N ASN A 187 16.92 -14.71 -13.83
CA ASN A 187 17.19 -13.35 -14.28
C ASN A 187 16.16 -12.93 -15.34
N ALA A 188 15.46 -11.82 -15.10
CA ALA A 188 14.38 -11.32 -15.96
C ALA A 188 14.46 -9.80 -16.18
N SER A 189 14.08 -9.37 -17.38
CA SER A 189 14.17 -7.98 -17.85
C SER A 189 12.93 -7.58 -18.65
N TYR A 190 12.59 -6.29 -18.60
CA TYR A 190 11.68 -5.64 -19.55
C TYR A 190 12.51 -4.74 -20.47
N GLY A 191 12.66 -5.13 -21.73
CA GLY A 191 13.60 -4.49 -22.65
C GLY A 191 15.04 -4.58 -22.13
N THR A 192 15.70 -3.44 -21.97
CA THR A 192 17.06 -3.32 -21.39
C THR A 192 17.06 -3.32 -19.86
N MET A 193 15.96 -3.00 -19.20
CA MET A 193 15.88 -2.88 -17.74
C MET A 193 15.78 -4.27 -17.09
N ARG A 194 16.78 -4.66 -16.29
CA ARG A 194 16.71 -5.86 -15.44
C ARG A 194 15.87 -5.58 -14.20
N VAL A 195 15.05 -6.55 -13.82
CA VAL A 195 14.11 -6.46 -12.68
C VAL A 195 14.29 -7.63 -11.71
N LEU A 196 14.59 -8.84 -12.20
CA LEU A 196 14.97 -9.97 -11.35
C LEU A 196 16.46 -10.28 -11.51
N HIS A 197 17.10 -10.51 -10.38
CA HIS A 197 18.52 -10.76 -10.22
C HIS A 197 18.69 -12.02 -9.37
N ASP A 198 19.06 -13.14 -10.00
CA ASP A 198 19.37 -14.42 -9.33
C ASP A 198 18.28 -14.96 -8.37
N VAL A 199 16.99 -14.77 -8.73
CA VAL A 199 15.87 -15.12 -7.83
C VAL A 199 15.59 -16.62 -7.86
N SER A 200 15.57 -17.24 -6.68
CA SER A 200 15.25 -18.66 -6.50
C SER A 200 14.07 -18.85 -5.53
N ILE A 201 13.12 -19.74 -5.87
CA ILE A 201 11.93 -20.05 -5.06
C ILE A 201 11.61 -21.53 -5.22
N SER A 202 11.40 -22.24 -4.11
CA SER A 202 10.88 -23.60 -4.07
C SER A 202 9.51 -23.64 -3.40
N VAL A 203 8.57 -24.42 -3.94
CA VAL A 203 7.21 -24.59 -3.41
C VAL A 203 6.92 -26.09 -3.29
N PRO A 204 7.03 -26.67 -2.08
CA PRO A 204 6.70 -28.07 -1.87
C PRO A 204 5.21 -28.41 -2.00
N ARG A 205 4.90 -29.65 -2.38
CA ARG A 205 3.52 -30.15 -2.54
C ARG A 205 2.76 -30.03 -1.23
N GLY A 206 1.57 -29.43 -1.30
CA GLY A 206 0.68 -29.24 -0.16
C GLY A 206 1.06 -28.06 0.76
N THR A 207 2.06 -27.25 0.39
CA THR A 207 2.45 -26.04 1.12
C THR A 207 1.93 -24.77 0.45
N THR A 208 2.13 -23.62 1.10
CA THR A 208 1.77 -22.31 0.54
C THR A 208 2.95 -21.37 0.79
N VAL A 209 3.56 -20.87 -0.28
CA VAL A 209 4.66 -19.90 -0.22
C VAL A 209 4.11 -18.53 -0.62
N ALA A 210 4.31 -17.53 0.23
CA ALA A 210 3.92 -16.15 -0.04
C ALA A 210 5.15 -15.34 -0.49
N VAL A 211 5.01 -14.58 -1.58
CA VAL A 211 6.07 -13.69 -2.08
C VAL A 211 5.68 -12.25 -1.75
N VAL A 212 6.43 -11.62 -0.86
CA VAL A 212 6.16 -10.28 -0.29
C VAL A 212 7.31 -9.31 -0.57
N GLY A 213 7.08 -8.01 -0.38
CA GLY A 213 8.05 -6.93 -0.62
C GLY A 213 7.41 -5.67 -1.17
N GLU A 214 8.20 -4.62 -1.36
CA GLU A 214 7.77 -3.28 -1.81
C GLU A 214 7.22 -3.24 -3.25
N SER A 215 6.41 -2.23 -3.59
CA SER A 215 6.01 -1.97 -4.97
C SER A 215 7.23 -1.79 -5.87
N GLY A 216 7.25 -2.46 -7.03
CA GLY A 216 8.41 -2.51 -7.93
C GLY A 216 9.45 -3.60 -7.63
N SER A 217 9.41 -4.28 -6.47
CA SER A 217 10.41 -5.30 -6.05
C SER A 217 10.45 -6.60 -6.89
N GLY A 218 9.78 -6.64 -8.05
CA GLY A 218 9.78 -7.79 -8.95
C GLY A 218 8.72 -8.87 -8.69
N LYS A 219 7.89 -8.79 -7.64
CA LYS A 219 6.84 -9.79 -7.33
C LYS A 219 6.02 -10.24 -8.56
N SER A 220 5.44 -9.28 -9.29
CA SER A 220 4.63 -9.55 -10.49
C SER A 220 5.47 -10.05 -11.67
N THR A 221 6.75 -9.66 -11.74
CA THR A 221 7.72 -10.20 -12.70
C THR A 221 8.00 -11.66 -12.42
N THR A 222 8.20 -12.03 -11.15
CA THR A 222 8.38 -13.42 -10.68
C THR A 222 7.14 -14.27 -10.96
N ALA A 223 5.94 -13.73 -10.72
CA ALA A 223 4.70 -14.43 -11.08
C ALA A 223 4.60 -14.69 -12.60
N ARG A 224 4.90 -13.68 -13.44
CA ARG A 224 4.90 -13.81 -14.91
C ARG A 224 5.99 -14.77 -15.43
N VAL A 225 7.13 -14.81 -14.76
CA VAL A 225 8.21 -15.80 -14.97
C VAL A 225 7.69 -17.21 -14.72
N VAL A 226 7.06 -17.45 -13.57
CA VAL A 226 6.55 -18.77 -13.16
C VAL A 226 5.41 -19.25 -14.07
N THR A 227 4.54 -18.35 -14.53
CA THR A 227 3.45 -18.67 -15.46
C THR A 227 3.87 -18.72 -16.93
N GLY A 228 5.16 -18.52 -17.25
CA GLY A 228 5.65 -18.51 -18.63
C GLY A 228 5.23 -17.30 -19.48
N LEU A 229 4.62 -16.28 -18.87
CA LEU A 229 4.19 -15.03 -19.53
C LEU A 229 5.33 -14.03 -19.75
N LEU A 230 6.52 -14.25 -19.16
CA LEU A 230 7.72 -13.47 -19.41
C LEU A 230 8.89 -14.39 -19.76
N LEU A 231 9.49 -14.17 -20.93
CA LEU A 231 10.68 -14.88 -21.37
C LEU A 231 11.89 -14.54 -20.48
N GLN A 232 12.65 -15.57 -20.15
CA GLN A 232 13.74 -15.52 -19.17
C GLN A 232 15.07 -15.70 -19.90
N ARG A 233 16.11 -14.96 -19.53
CA ARG A 233 17.44 -15.11 -20.18
C ARG A 233 18.25 -16.27 -19.60
N MET A 234 18.14 -16.49 -18.29
CA MET A 234 18.74 -17.63 -17.59
C MET A 234 17.83 -18.01 -16.42
N ALA A 235 17.45 -19.28 -16.37
CA ALA A 235 16.67 -19.90 -15.31
C ALA A 235 16.65 -21.42 -15.49
N ARG A 236 16.54 -22.17 -14.40
CA ARG A 236 15.96 -23.52 -14.43
C ARG A 236 14.62 -23.46 -13.73
N LEU A 237 13.57 -23.84 -14.46
CA LEU A 237 12.19 -23.96 -13.97
C LEU A 237 11.85 -25.45 -13.96
N TYR A 238 11.53 -25.98 -12.79
CA TYR A 238 10.98 -27.33 -12.62
C TYR A 238 9.52 -27.21 -12.16
N LEU A 239 8.61 -27.89 -12.86
CA LEU A 239 7.21 -28.03 -12.46
C LEU A 239 6.93 -29.53 -12.30
N MET A 240 6.40 -29.95 -11.15
CA MET A 240 6.21 -31.36 -10.80
C MET A 240 7.49 -32.22 -10.98
N GLY A 241 8.67 -31.65 -10.68
CA GLY A 241 9.97 -32.29 -10.91
C GLY A 241 10.44 -32.35 -12.37
N MET A 242 9.63 -31.91 -13.34
CA MET A 242 9.98 -31.89 -14.76
C MET A 242 10.57 -30.54 -15.18
N SER A 243 11.72 -30.57 -15.88
CA SER A 243 12.33 -29.34 -16.43
C SER A 243 11.43 -28.73 -17.50
N CYS A 244 11.00 -27.49 -17.25
CA CYS A 244 10.13 -26.70 -18.11
C CYS A 244 10.93 -25.67 -18.93
N LEU A 245 12.07 -26.07 -19.48
CA LEU A 245 12.80 -25.30 -20.49
C LEU A 245 12.10 -25.39 -21.86
N ARG A 246 10.99 -24.66 -22.00
CA ARG A 246 10.29 -24.54 -23.29
C ARG A 246 10.86 -23.39 -24.13
N ASN A 247 11.79 -23.76 -25.02
CA ASN A 247 11.97 -23.06 -26.29
C ASN A 247 11.02 -23.66 -27.38
N SER A 248 9.88 -24.23 -26.96
CA SER A 248 8.95 -24.98 -27.82
C SER A 248 7.50 -24.90 -27.29
N ARG A 249 6.54 -24.70 -28.20
CA ARG A 249 5.10 -24.46 -27.95
C ARG A 249 4.48 -25.47 -26.98
N ILE A 250 3.69 -24.98 -26.02
CA ILE A 250 2.91 -25.82 -25.10
C ILE A 250 1.91 -26.66 -25.90
N GLU A 251 2.16 -27.96 -25.99
CA GLU A 251 1.12 -28.96 -26.24
C GLU A 251 0.61 -29.46 -24.90
N THR A 252 -0.68 -29.25 -24.67
CA THR A 252 -1.41 -29.80 -23.54
C THR A 252 -1.92 -31.18 -23.94
N LYS A 253 -1.24 -32.25 -23.50
CA LYS A 253 -1.88 -33.57 -23.51
C LYS A 253 -2.85 -33.66 -22.33
N ILE A 254 -4.13 -33.67 -22.66
CA ILE A 254 -5.15 -34.30 -21.83
C ILE A 254 -5.25 -35.73 -22.36
N ASN A 255 -5.05 -36.70 -21.46
CA ASN A 255 -4.78 -38.14 -21.70
C ASN A 255 -3.35 -38.46 -22.16
#